data_AF-A0A937WPY9-F1
#
_entry.id   AF-A0A937WPY9-F1
#
_cell.length_a   1.000
_cell.length_b   1.000
_cell.length_c   1.000
_cell.angle_alpha   90.00
_cell.angle_beta   90.00
_cell.angle_gamma   90.00
#
_symmetry.space_group_name_H-M   'P 1'
#
loop_
_entity.id
_entity.type
_entity.pdbx_description
1 polymer ?
#
loop_
_entity_poly.entity_id
_entity_poly.type
_entity_poly.pdbx_seq_one_letter_code
_entity_poly.pdbx_strand_id
1 'polypeptide(L)'
;MKQIIQTESKRTVKRRFLNLKKIARKLGIQKWINDTEQKLPKLLPSVGSQKIPKTNNAIERFFRAFNRFYKVRCGFFSHISAKRELILFMLRYIFIKHKETGKAPLEAIIPEAYELPFYQLVNDPINILFNHDSVNQKIKMAAFSYKEVLLAQV
;
A
#
# COMPACT_ATOMS: atom_id res chain seq x y z
N MET A 1 7.46 20.78 2.01
CA MET A 1 6.09 20.50 1.47
C MET A 1 5.05 20.27 2.57
N LYS A 2 5.36 19.50 3.64
CA LYS A 2 4.43 19.19 4.75
C LYS A 2 3.61 20.40 5.23
N GLN A 3 4.28 21.49 5.60
CA GLN A 3 3.62 22.70 6.11
C GLN A 3 2.72 23.43 5.09
N ILE A 4 2.94 23.24 3.78
CA ILE A 4 2.13 23.91 2.74
C ILE A 4 0.76 23.23 2.62
N ILE A 5 0.72 21.89 2.69
CA ILE A 5 -0.45 21.06 2.40
C ILE A 5 -1.15 20.58 3.68
N GLN A 6 -0.50 20.69 4.85
CA GLN A 6 -1.10 20.43 6.17
C GLN A 6 -2.09 21.56 6.56
N THR A 7 -3.23 21.58 5.88
CA THR A 7 -4.39 22.41 6.19
C THR A 7 -5.59 21.84 5.46
N GLU A 8 -6.79 22.11 5.93
CA GLU A 8 -8.03 21.72 5.25
C GLU A 8 -8.45 22.74 4.19
N SER A 9 -7.92 23.97 4.29
CA SER A 9 -8.30 25.07 3.41
C SER A 9 -7.42 25.15 2.16
N LYS A 10 -8.03 24.92 0.99
CA LYS A 10 -7.44 25.14 -0.34
C LYS A 10 -6.90 26.57 -0.51
N ARG A 11 -7.59 27.56 0.06
CA ARG A 11 -7.16 28.97 0.05
C ARG A 11 -5.85 29.16 0.81
N THR A 12 -5.70 28.52 1.97
CA THR A 12 -4.48 28.57 2.77
C THR A 12 -3.30 27.93 2.05
N VAL A 13 -3.50 26.82 1.36
CA VAL A 13 -2.46 26.18 0.52
C VAL A 13 -1.96 27.13 -0.57
N LYS A 14 -2.87 27.73 -1.34
CA LYS A 14 -2.50 28.70 -2.39
C LYS A 14 -1.72 29.88 -1.82
N ARG A 15 -2.17 30.46 -0.70
CA ARG A 15 -1.49 31.57 -0.03
C ARG A 15 -0.07 31.19 0.43
N ARG A 16 0.08 30.05 1.11
CA ARG A 16 1.40 29.55 1.57
C ARG A 16 2.35 29.30 0.39
N PHE A 17 1.82 28.72 -0.70
CA PHE A 17 2.59 28.48 -1.92
C PHE A 17 3.08 29.78 -2.58
N LEU A 18 2.21 30.79 -2.70
CA LEU A 18 2.60 32.11 -3.24
C LEU A 18 3.68 32.78 -2.39
N ASN A 19 3.58 32.71 -1.07
CA ASN A 19 4.61 33.24 -0.18
C ASN A 19 5.96 32.51 -0.38
N LEU A 20 5.93 31.19 -0.55
CA LEU A 20 7.13 30.42 -0.83
C LEU A 20 7.74 30.77 -2.20
N LYS A 21 6.90 30.97 -3.22
CA LYS A 21 7.33 31.39 -4.57
C LYS A 21 8.09 32.72 -4.55
N LYS A 22 7.70 33.68 -3.69
CA LYS A 22 8.43 34.95 -3.52
C LYS A 22 9.85 34.76 -3.00
N ILE A 23 10.07 33.79 -2.11
CA ILE A 23 11.37 33.54 -1.46
C ILE A 23 12.19 32.48 -2.25
N ALA A 24 11.59 31.84 -3.25
CA ALA A 24 12.16 30.71 -3.97
C ALA A 24 13.53 30.98 -4.61
N ARG A 25 13.74 32.18 -5.16
CA ARG A 25 15.03 32.58 -5.74
C ARG A 25 16.15 32.59 -4.70
N LYS A 26 15.87 33.12 -3.51
CA LYS A 26 16.81 33.15 -2.37
C LYS A 26 17.16 31.74 -1.88
N LEU A 27 16.21 30.80 -1.97
CA LEU A 27 16.37 29.42 -1.51
C LEU A 27 16.90 28.46 -2.58
N GLY A 28 17.10 28.92 -3.83
CA GLY A 28 17.58 28.06 -4.92
C GLY A 28 16.57 26.99 -5.39
N ILE A 29 15.29 27.07 -5.00
CA ILE A 29 14.27 26.03 -5.27
C ILE A 29 13.36 26.37 -6.47
N GLN A 30 13.82 27.22 -7.39
CA GLN A 30 13.00 27.77 -8.48
C GLN A 30 12.37 26.67 -9.35
N LYS A 31 13.16 25.65 -9.73
CA LYS A 31 12.71 24.52 -10.55
C LYS A 31 11.56 23.76 -9.86
N TRP A 32 11.73 23.49 -8.57
CA TRP A 32 10.72 22.79 -7.79
C TRP A 32 9.41 23.58 -7.68
N ILE A 33 9.48 24.91 -7.52
CA ILE A 33 8.29 25.76 -7.50
C ILE A 33 7.55 25.69 -8.83
N ASN A 34 8.26 25.78 -9.95
CA ASN A 34 7.64 25.70 -11.27
C ASN A 34 6.94 24.36 -11.49
N ASP A 35 7.62 23.25 -11.18
CA ASP A 35 7.05 21.90 -11.30
C ASP A 35 5.83 21.71 -10.39
N THR A 36 5.89 22.28 -9.18
CA THR A 36 4.79 22.20 -8.21
C THR A 36 3.61 23.07 -8.64
N GLU A 37 3.86 24.26 -9.19
CA GLU A 37 2.82 25.17 -9.68
C GLU A 37 1.98 24.52 -10.79
N GLN A 38 2.64 23.81 -11.72
CA GLN A 38 1.97 23.06 -12.77
C GLN A 38 1.08 21.93 -12.22
N LYS A 39 1.52 21.26 -11.14
CA LYS A 39 0.81 20.11 -10.54
C LYS A 39 -0.22 20.54 -9.48
N LEU A 40 -0.11 21.74 -8.94
CA LEU A 40 -0.94 22.24 -7.84
C LEU A 40 -2.45 22.14 -8.11
N PRO A 41 -2.98 22.48 -9.31
CA PRO A 41 -4.40 22.34 -9.60
C PRO A 41 -4.92 20.91 -9.40
N LYS A 42 -4.10 19.90 -9.72
CA LYS A 42 -4.43 18.48 -9.54
C LYS A 42 -4.35 18.02 -8.09
N LEU A 43 -3.55 18.71 -7.26
CA LEU A 43 -3.35 18.37 -5.84
C LEU A 43 -4.37 19.03 -4.92
N LEU A 44 -4.93 20.18 -5.30
CA LEU A 44 -5.90 20.92 -4.50
C LEU A 44 -7.17 20.15 -4.12
N PRO A 45 -7.74 19.27 -4.96
CA PRO A 45 -8.87 18.42 -4.57
C PRO A 45 -8.56 17.48 -3.41
N SER A 46 -7.30 17.09 -3.23
CA SER A 46 -6.86 16.20 -2.14
C SER A 46 -6.69 16.92 -0.80
N VAL A 47 -6.58 18.25 -0.81
CA VAL A 47 -6.44 19.07 0.40
C VAL A 47 -7.74 19.03 1.20
N GLY A 48 -7.65 18.60 2.46
CA GLY A 48 -8.82 18.48 3.35
C GLY A 48 -9.72 17.28 3.04
N SER A 49 -9.40 16.44 2.06
CA SER A 49 -10.17 15.23 1.77
C SER A 49 -10.07 14.24 2.93
N GLN A 50 -11.21 13.68 3.34
CA GLN A 50 -11.28 12.57 4.29
C GLN A 50 -11.11 11.20 3.60
N LYS A 51 -11.49 11.11 2.31
CA LYS A 51 -11.42 9.88 1.51
C LYS A 51 -9.99 9.54 1.09
N ILE A 52 -9.19 10.56 0.78
CA ILE A 52 -7.82 10.35 0.31
C ILE A 52 -6.89 10.23 1.53
N PRO A 53 -6.12 9.13 1.65
CA PRO A 53 -5.26 8.91 2.80
C PRO A 53 -4.21 10.04 2.90
N LYS A 54 -4.17 10.68 4.06
CA LYS A 54 -3.28 11.84 4.34
C LYS A 54 -1.81 11.45 4.49
N THR A 55 -1.50 10.16 4.66
CA THR A 55 -0.14 9.70 4.97
C THR A 55 0.51 9.01 3.79
N ASN A 56 1.67 9.51 3.39
CA ASN A 56 2.56 8.80 2.46
C ASN A 56 3.11 7.50 3.04
N ASN A 57 2.92 7.22 4.33
CA ASN A 57 3.59 6.14 5.04
C ASN A 57 3.32 4.76 4.40
N ALA A 58 2.08 4.47 4.02
CA ALA A 58 1.75 3.19 3.38
C ALA A 58 2.45 3.01 2.02
N ILE A 59 2.42 4.03 1.16
CA ILE A 59 3.05 4.02 -0.16
C ILE A 59 4.57 4.00 -0.04
N GLU A 60 5.15 4.80 0.86
CA GLU A 60 6.58 4.83 1.14
C GLU A 60 7.06 3.49 1.71
N ARG A 61 6.30 2.85 2.61
CA ARG A 61 6.60 1.51 3.13
C ARG A 61 6.60 0.48 2.01
N PHE A 62 5.59 0.51 1.12
CA PHE A 62 5.53 -0.36 -0.04
C PHE A 62 6.77 -0.20 -0.93
N PHE A 63 7.07 1.01 -1.37
CA PHE A 63 8.23 1.26 -2.23
C PHE A 63 9.56 0.98 -1.53
N ARG A 64 9.66 1.20 -0.21
CA ARG A 64 10.84 0.82 0.56
C ARG A 64 11.04 -0.69 0.58
N ALA A 65 9.98 -1.46 0.80
CA ALA A 65 10.02 -2.92 0.74
C ALA A 65 10.38 -3.42 -0.67
N PHE A 66 9.77 -2.83 -1.70
CA PHE A 66 10.07 -3.16 -3.09
C PHE A 66 11.52 -2.86 -3.47
N ASN A 67 12.03 -1.67 -3.11
CA ASN A 67 13.41 -1.29 -3.40
C ASN A 67 14.41 -2.22 -2.69
N ARG A 68 14.12 -2.67 -1.46
CA ARG A 68 14.94 -3.67 -0.77
C ARG A 68 14.92 -5.01 -1.52
N PHE A 69 13.74 -5.48 -1.91
CA PHE A 69 13.58 -6.70 -2.71
C PHE A 69 14.36 -6.60 -4.04
N TYR A 70 14.19 -5.51 -4.78
CA TYR A 70 14.87 -5.25 -6.04
C TYR A 70 16.39 -5.28 -5.90
N LYS A 71 16.94 -4.64 -4.86
CA LYS A 71 18.38 -4.66 -4.56
C LYS A 71 18.90 -6.06 -4.28
N VAL A 72 18.17 -6.86 -3.49
CA VAL A 72 18.56 -8.25 -3.18
C VAL A 72 18.58 -9.12 -4.43
N ARG A 73 17.68 -8.89 -5.39
CA ARG A 73 17.63 -9.64 -6.65
C ARG A 73 18.61 -9.13 -7.71
N CYS A 74 19.41 -8.09 -7.41
CA CYS A 74 20.37 -7.47 -8.33
C CYS A 74 19.74 -6.96 -9.64
N GLY A 75 18.47 -6.53 -9.58
CA GLY A 75 17.73 -6.06 -10.74
C GLY A 75 17.01 -7.17 -11.52
N PHE A 76 16.39 -6.79 -12.64
CA PHE A 76 15.68 -7.72 -13.52
C PHE A 76 16.39 -7.82 -14.87
N PHE A 77 16.67 -9.03 -15.32
CA PHE A 77 17.41 -9.28 -16.57
C PHE A 77 16.55 -9.11 -17.83
N SER A 78 15.24 -9.29 -17.70
CA SER A 78 14.28 -9.19 -18.81
C SER A 78 12.90 -8.76 -18.31
N HIS A 79 12.06 -8.31 -19.23
CA HIS A 79 10.67 -7.99 -18.93
C HIS A 79 9.89 -9.19 -18.34
N ILE A 80 10.16 -10.41 -18.81
CA ILE A 80 9.52 -11.64 -18.28
C ILE A 80 9.96 -11.87 -16.84
N SER A 81 11.25 -11.74 -16.55
CA SER A 81 11.75 -11.86 -15.17
C SER A 81 11.15 -10.80 -14.26
N ALA A 82 11.07 -9.54 -14.71
CA ALA A 82 10.47 -8.45 -13.95
C ALA A 82 9.01 -8.75 -13.57
N LYS A 83 8.21 -9.29 -14.51
CA LYS A 83 6.82 -9.69 -14.22
C LYS A 83 6.74 -10.80 -13.15
N ARG A 84 7.54 -11.85 -13.29
CA ARG A 84 7.55 -12.98 -12.34
C ARG A 84 7.98 -12.53 -10.94
N GLU A 85 9.04 -11.73 -10.87
CA GLU A 85 9.56 -11.19 -9.62
C GLU A 85 8.58 -10.22 -8.96
N LEU A 86 7.88 -9.40 -9.75
CA LEU A 86 6.85 -8.50 -9.22
C LEU A 86 5.69 -9.30 -8.60
N ILE A 87 5.24 -10.37 -9.25
CA ILE A 87 4.20 -11.26 -8.68
C ILE A 87 4.69 -11.86 -7.36
N LEU A 88 5.91 -12.38 -7.33
CA LEU A 88 6.50 -12.95 -6.13
C LEU A 88 6.64 -11.92 -5.00
N PHE A 89 7.06 -10.69 -5.34
CA PHE A 89 7.11 -9.58 -4.40
C PHE A 89 5.73 -9.26 -3.84
N MET A 90 4.70 -9.19 -4.69
CA MET A 90 3.33 -8.88 -4.26
C MET A 90 2.78 -9.96 -3.33
N LEU A 91 2.96 -11.25 -3.68
CA LEU A 91 2.57 -12.36 -2.80
C LEU A 91 3.26 -12.26 -1.45
N ARG A 92 4.58 -12.06 -1.44
CA ARG A 92 5.37 -11.88 -0.21
C ARG A 92 4.90 -10.67 0.59
N TYR A 93 4.70 -9.54 -0.06
CA TYR A 93 4.37 -8.28 0.62
C TYR A 93 2.97 -8.32 1.23
N ILE A 94 1.99 -8.87 0.52
CA ILE A 94 0.58 -8.86 0.94
C ILE A 94 0.30 -9.95 1.97
N PHE A 95 0.82 -11.16 1.76
CA PHE A 95 0.41 -12.33 2.54
C PHE A 95 1.31 -12.63 3.73
N ILE A 96 2.58 -12.20 3.74
CA ILE A 96 3.49 -12.59 4.83
C ILE A 96 3.34 -11.67 6.05
N LYS A 97 3.19 -12.28 7.22
CA LYS A 97 3.18 -11.58 8.52
C LYS A 97 4.52 -10.88 8.78
N HIS A 98 4.45 -9.61 9.16
CA HIS A 98 5.64 -8.89 9.61
C HIS A 98 6.03 -9.36 11.01
N LYS A 99 7.32 -9.59 11.26
CA LYS A 99 7.83 -10.05 12.56
C LYS A 99 7.49 -9.10 13.72
N GLU A 100 7.45 -7.80 13.46
CA GLU A 100 7.21 -6.77 14.46
C GLU A 100 5.74 -6.68 14.87
N THR A 101 4.81 -6.81 13.92
CA THR A 101 3.37 -6.63 14.17
C THR A 101 2.59 -7.93 14.28
N GLY A 102 3.16 -9.06 13.84
CA GLY A 102 2.48 -10.35 13.76
C GLY A 102 1.35 -10.42 12.71
N LYS A 103 1.11 -9.33 11.96
CA LYS A 103 0.03 -9.19 10.99
C LYS A 103 0.58 -8.96 9.58
N ALA A 104 -0.10 -9.51 8.57
CA ALA A 104 0.19 -9.22 7.17
C ALA A 104 -0.62 -8.00 6.67
N PRO A 105 -0.16 -7.29 5.63
CA PRO A 105 -0.94 -6.20 5.05
C PRO A 105 -2.34 -6.59 4.57
N LEU A 106 -2.54 -7.85 4.15
CA LEU A 106 -3.87 -8.35 3.76
C LEU A 106 -4.90 -8.24 4.90
N GLU A 107 -4.49 -8.45 6.15
CA GLU A 107 -5.38 -8.38 7.32
C GLU A 107 -5.97 -6.98 7.55
N ALA A 108 -5.33 -5.94 7.01
CA ALA A 108 -5.87 -4.58 7.07
C ALA A 108 -7.01 -4.34 6.06
N ILE A 109 -7.12 -5.19 5.03
CA ILE A 109 -8.15 -5.13 3.98
C ILE A 109 -9.25 -6.14 4.28
N ILE A 110 -8.85 -7.35 4.67
CA ILE A 110 -9.74 -8.47 5.00
C ILE A 110 -9.34 -8.94 6.41
N PRO A 111 -10.03 -8.48 7.47
CA PRO A 111 -9.71 -8.84 8.85
C PRO A 111 -9.68 -10.36 9.09
N GLU A 112 -10.53 -11.10 8.38
CA GLU A 112 -10.67 -12.56 8.47
C GLU A 112 -9.67 -13.32 7.58
N ALA A 113 -8.66 -12.64 7.01
CA ALA A 113 -7.68 -13.26 6.12
C ALA A 113 -6.95 -14.47 6.74
N TYR A 114 -6.86 -14.52 8.07
CA TYR A 114 -6.24 -15.64 8.80
C TYR A 114 -6.98 -16.97 8.64
N GLU A 115 -8.24 -16.96 8.22
CA GLU A 115 -9.06 -18.16 7.95
C GLU A 115 -8.84 -18.71 6.55
N LEU A 116 -8.29 -17.90 5.64
CA LEU A 116 -8.09 -18.30 4.25
C LEU A 116 -7.05 -19.42 4.15
N PRO A 117 -7.38 -20.57 3.53
CA PRO A 117 -6.47 -21.71 3.45
C PRO A 117 -5.11 -21.37 2.86
N PHE A 118 -5.08 -20.54 1.82
CA PHE A 118 -3.83 -20.08 1.21
C PHE A 118 -3.03 -19.15 2.12
N TYR A 119 -3.70 -18.27 2.86
CA TYR A 119 -3.03 -17.38 3.82
C TYR A 119 -2.37 -18.16 4.95
N GLN A 120 -3.10 -19.14 5.48
CA GLN A 120 -2.56 -20.08 6.45
C GLN A 120 -1.35 -20.80 5.85
N LEU A 121 -1.48 -21.38 4.64
CA LEU A 121 -0.40 -22.14 3.99
C LEU A 121 0.89 -21.33 3.84
N VAL A 122 0.77 -20.05 3.50
CA VAL A 122 1.93 -19.16 3.32
C VAL A 122 2.61 -18.81 4.65
N ASN A 123 1.85 -18.68 5.73
CA ASN A 123 2.38 -18.18 7.02
C ASN A 123 2.66 -19.26 8.06
N ASP A 124 2.03 -20.42 7.95
CA ASP A 124 2.18 -21.55 8.88
C ASP A 124 2.11 -22.92 8.15
N PRO A 125 2.99 -23.17 7.17
CA PRO A 125 2.90 -24.34 6.30
C PRO A 125 3.03 -25.67 7.05
N ILE A 126 3.87 -25.70 8.09
CA ILE A 126 4.16 -26.94 8.85
C ILE A 126 2.91 -27.37 9.61
N ASN A 127 2.32 -26.47 10.40
CA ASN A 127 1.13 -26.83 11.18
C ASN A 127 -0.04 -27.25 10.29
N ILE A 128 -0.20 -26.69 9.09
CA ILE A 128 -1.31 -27.04 8.20
C ILE A 128 -1.12 -28.40 7.55
N LEU A 129 0.11 -28.72 7.15
CA LEU A 129 0.44 -29.99 6.51
C LEU A 129 0.47 -31.14 7.51
N PHE A 130 0.81 -30.86 8.77
CA PHE A 130 1.00 -31.90 9.79
C PHE A 130 -0.12 -31.96 10.86
N ASN A 131 -0.89 -30.90 11.11
CA ASN A 131 -2.10 -30.97 11.94
C ASN A 131 -3.30 -31.41 11.09
N HIS A 132 -3.29 -32.68 10.70
CA HIS A 132 -4.47 -33.37 10.18
C HIS A 132 -5.33 -33.89 11.34
N ASP A 133 -5.95 -32.99 12.10
CA ASP A 133 -7.21 -33.34 12.75
C ASP A 133 -8.25 -33.46 11.62
N SER A 134 -8.60 -34.71 11.29
CA SER A 134 -9.61 -35.19 10.34
C SER A 134 -10.13 -34.19 9.29
N VAL A 135 -9.75 -34.45 8.03
CA VAL A 135 -10.18 -33.75 6.80
C VAL A 135 -11.71 -33.53 6.70
N ASN A 136 -12.51 -34.30 7.44
CA ASN A 136 -13.97 -34.20 7.51
C ASN A 136 -14.52 -32.90 8.14
N GLN A 137 -13.73 -32.13 8.92
CA GLN A 137 -14.21 -30.87 9.50
C GLN A 137 -13.98 -29.62 8.61
N LYS A 138 -13.00 -29.64 7.70
CA LYS A 138 -12.63 -28.45 6.89
C LYS A 138 -13.48 -28.23 5.64
N ILE A 139 -14.38 -29.16 5.29
CA ILE A 139 -15.28 -29.03 4.12
C ILE A 139 -16.22 -27.82 4.27
N LYS A 140 -16.45 -27.32 5.50
CA LYS A 140 -17.18 -26.05 5.73
C LYS A 140 -16.38 -24.78 5.39
N MET A 141 -15.05 -24.82 5.30
CA MET A 141 -14.21 -23.63 5.09
C MET A 141 -14.15 -23.15 3.62
N ALA A 142 -14.33 -24.07 2.66
CA ALA A 142 -14.35 -23.74 1.23
C ALA A 142 -15.76 -23.42 0.70
N ALA A 143 -16.78 -23.61 1.53
CA ALA A 143 -18.17 -23.29 1.23
C ALA A 143 -18.49 -21.82 1.55
N PHE A 144 -17.63 -20.88 1.17
CA PHE A 144 -18.11 -19.51 0.95
C PHE A 144 -18.99 -19.57 -0.29
N SER A 145 -20.30 -19.68 -0.04
CA SER A 145 -21.33 -19.55 -1.05
C SER A 145 -21.09 -18.25 -1.82
N TYR A 146 -20.87 -18.35 -3.12
CA TYR A 146 -20.72 -17.22 -4.04
C TYR A 146 -21.82 -16.14 -3.88
N LYS A 147 -22.94 -16.46 -3.21
CA LYS A 147 -24.02 -15.51 -2.87
C LYS A 147 -23.65 -14.47 -1.81
N GLU A 148 -22.76 -14.75 -0.87
CA GLU A 148 -22.44 -13.79 0.22
C GLU A 148 -21.52 -12.66 -0.24
N VAL A 149 -20.63 -12.93 -1.20
CA VAL A 149 -19.72 -11.93 -1.78
C VAL A 149 -20.47 -10.93 -2.69
N LEU A 150 -21.59 -11.34 -3.31
CA LEU A 150 -22.40 -10.47 -4.17
C LEU A 150 -23.38 -9.58 -3.39
N LEU A 151 -23.76 -9.95 -2.16
CA LEU A 151 -24.68 -9.16 -1.34
C LEU A 151 -23.98 -8.04 -0.54
N ALA A 152 -22.65 -8.03 -0.48
CA ALA A 152 -21.86 -6.96 0.15
C ALA A 152 -21.58 -5.77 -0.79
N GLN A 153 -22.22 -5.72 -1.97
CA GLN A 153 -22.07 -4.66 -2.99
C GLN A 153 -23.35 -3.82 -3.23
N VAL A 154 -24.30 -3.80 -2.30
CA VAL A 154 -25.46 -2.89 -2.34
C VAL A 154 -25.41 -1.90 -1.18
#